data_AF-A0A3C0WTZ5-F1
#
_entry.id   AF-A0A3C0WTZ5-F1
#
_cell.length_a   1.000
_cell.length_b   1.000
_cell.length_c   1.000
_cell.angle_alpha   90.00
_cell.angle_beta   90.00
_cell.angle_gamma   90.00
#
_symmetry.space_group_name_H-M   'P 1'
#
loop_
_entity.id
_entity.type
_entity.pdbx_description
1 polymer ?
#
loop_
_entity_poly.entity_id
_entity_poly.type
_entity_poly.pdbx_seq_one_letter_code
_entity_poly.pdbx_strand_id
1 'polypeptide(L)'
;MLISILINIIQTLSTVLLLAVLASVLLSYFLPPYNNIRVFLDRMVNPLLLPIRRVVPPLGMLDFSPIVLIILIQVVEWVLISVLSRLR
;
A
#
# COMPACT_ATOMS: atom_id res chain seq x y z
N MET A 1 10.51 -10.90 23.49
CA MET A 1 11.26 -11.26 22.26
C MET A 1 10.33 -11.55 21.09
N LEU A 2 9.41 -12.53 21.19
CA LEU A 2 8.49 -12.88 20.10
C LEU A 2 7.64 -11.69 19.59
N ILE A 3 7.02 -10.93 20.50
CA ILE A 3 6.18 -9.78 20.14
C ILE A 3 6.98 -8.72 19.36
N SER A 4 8.22 -8.47 19.76
CA SER A 4 9.11 -7.54 19.05
C SER A 4 9.40 -7.99 17.62
N ILE A 5 9.56 -9.30 17.39
CA ILE A 5 9.73 -9.86 16.04
C ILE A 5 8.47 -9.62 15.19
N LEU A 6 7.29 -9.87 15.77
CA LEU A 6 6.02 -9.63 15.07
C LEU A 6 5.83 -8.16 14.68
N ILE A 7 6.14 -7.23 15.60
CA ILE A 7 6.10 -5.79 15.33
C ILE A 7 7.03 -5.43 14.17
N ASN A 8 8.28 -5.90 14.18
CA ASN A 8 9.23 -5.62 13.10
C ASN A 8 8.77 -6.18 11.75
N ILE A 9 8.16 -7.36 11.73
CA ILE A 9 7.58 -7.95 10.51
C ILE A 9 6.47 -7.05 9.97
N ILE A 10 5.55 -6.61 10.82
CA ILE A 10 4.44 -5.72 10.43
C ILE A 10 4.96 -4.39 9.87
N GLN A 11 5.94 -3.78 10.54
CA GLN A 11 6.57 -2.54 10.07
C GLN A 11 7.26 -2.71 8.72
N THR A 12 8.01 -3.80 8.56
CA THR A 12 8.71 -4.09 7.30
C THR A 12 7.73 -4.31 6.16
N LEU A 13 6.69 -5.12 6.38
CA LEU A 13 5.65 -5.37 5.37
C LEU A 13 4.90 -4.10 4.99
N SER A 14 4.52 -3.29 5.98
CA SER A 14 3.81 -2.01 5.75
C SER A 14 4.67 -1.03 4.97
N THR A 15 5.97 -0.95 5.28
CA THR A 15 6.95 -0.13 4.55
C THR A 15 7.10 -0.60 3.10
N VAL A 16 7.26 -1.91 2.88
CA VAL A 16 7.39 -2.48 1.52
C VAL A 16 6.13 -2.22 0.70
N LEU A 17 4.95 -2.40 1.29
CA LEU A 17 3.67 -2.10 0.63
C LEU A 17 3.54 -0.62 0.29
N LEU A 18 3.89 0.28 1.21
CA LEU A 18 3.86 1.72 0.99
C LEU A 18 4.80 2.12 -0.15
N LEU A 19 6.02 1.58 -0.18
CA LEU A 19 6.97 1.80 -1.27
C LEU A 19 6.47 1.23 -2.60
N ALA A 20 5.83 0.06 -2.59
CA ALA A 20 5.24 -0.53 -3.80
C ALA A 20 4.11 0.35 -4.36
N VAL A 21 3.24 0.90 -3.50
CA VAL A 21 2.19 1.84 -3.91
C VAL A 21 2.80 3.12 -4.50
N LEU A 22 3.76 3.74 -3.81
CA LEU A 22 4.46 4.93 -4.32
C LEU A 22 5.15 4.65 -5.66
N ALA A 23 5.88 3.54 -5.77
CA ALA A 23 6.52 3.12 -7.00
C ALA A 23 5.50 2.91 -8.13
N SER A 24 4.35 2.29 -7.86
CA SER A 24 3.31 2.12 -8.87
C SER A 24 2.80 3.46 -9.42
N VAL A 25 2.55 4.45 -8.54
CA VAL A 25 2.10 5.79 -8.94
C VAL A 25 3.18 6.50 -9.74
N LEU A 26 4.42 6.53 -9.24
CA LEU A 26 5.53 7.19 -9.92
C LEU A 26 5.80 6.56 -11.29
N LEU A 27 5.95 5.24 -11.34
CA LEU A 27 6.22 4.54 -12.61
C LEU A 27 5.04 4.63 -13.58
N SER A 28 3.80 4.81 -13.11
CA SER A 28 2.67 5.03 -14.00
C SER A 28 2.79 6.32 -14.85
N TYR A 29 3.51 7.32 -14.31
CA TYR A 29 3.76 8.60 -14.98
C TYR A 29 4.96 8.53 -15.94
N PHE A 30 6.00 7.77 -15.59
CA PHE A 30 7.24 7.71 -16.38
C PHE A 30 7.31 6.56 -17.38
N LEU A 31 6.68 5.42 -17.09
CA LEU A 31 6.77 4.21 -17.90
C LEU A 31 5.46 3.92 -18.63
N PRO A 32 5.51 3.40 -19.86
CA PRO A 32 4.31 3.01 -20.58
C PRO A 32 3.62 1.79 -19.94
N PRO A 33 2.29 1.62 -20.13
CA PRO A 33 1.51 0.55 -19.48
C PRO A 33 1.98 -0.89 -19.78
N TYR A 34 2.66 -1.10 -20.91
CA TYR A 34 3.18 -2.40 -21.34
C TYR A 34 4.59 -2.71 -20.82
N ASN A 35 5.21 -1.84 -20.02
CA ASN A 35 6.50 -2.11 -19.41
C ASN A 35 6.39 -3.23 -18.37
N ASN A 36 7.25 -4.25 -18.44
CA ASN A 36 7.20 -5.43 -17.57
C ASN A 36 7.26 -5.08 -16.06
N ILE A 37 8.07 -4.08 -15.68
CA ILE A 37 8.22 -3.65 -14.28
C ILE A 37 6.93 -2.99 -13.80
N ARG A 38 6.33 -2.13 -14.64
CA ARG A 38 5.05 -1.49 -14.34
C ARG A 38 3.93 -2.52 -14.21
N VAL A 39 3.80 -3.44 -15.16
CA VAL A 39 2.80 -4.52 -15.14
C VAL A 39 2.93 -5.38 -13.89
N PHE A 40 4.17 -5.70 -13.48
CA PHE A 40 4.43 -6.46 -12.26
C PHE A 40 3.93 -5.71 -11.01
N LEU A 41 4.29 -4.43 -10.85
CA LEU A 41 3.84 -3.62 -9.71
C LEU A 41 2.32 -3.41 -9.73
N ASP A 42 1.75 -3.14 -10.90
CA ASP A 42 0.31 -2.97 -11.05
C ASP A 42 -0.45 -4.24 -10.64
N ARG A 43 0.08 -5.44 -10.93
CA ARG A 43 -0.51 -6.71 -10.46
C ARG A 43 -0.46 -6.88 -8.95
N MET A 44 0.57 -6.36 -8.29
CA MET A 44 0.68 -6.42 -6.83
C MET A 44 -0.24 -5.41 -6.14
N VAL A 45 -0.35 -4.19 -6.69
CA VAL A 45 -1.02 -3.07 -6.03
C VAL A 45 -2.50 -2.96 -6.42
N ASN A 46 -2.88 -3.28 -7.66
CA ASN A 46 -4.27 -3.13 -8.12
C ASN A 46 -5.31 -3.92 -7.30
N PRO A 47 -5.06 -5.15 -6.82
CA PRO A 47 -6.02 -5.85 -5.97
C PRO A 47 -6.41 -5.06 -4.71
N LEU A 48 -5.50 -4.24 -4.19
CA LEU A 48 -5.74 -3.36 -3.04
C LEU A 48 -6.43 -2.04 -3.44
N LEU A 49 -6.12 -1.51 -4.63
CA LEU A 49 -6.72 -0.28 -5.14
C LEU A 49 -8.15 -0.48 -5.66
N LEU A 50 -8.46 -1.63 -6.27
CA LEU A 50 -9.76 -1.89 -6.91
C LEU A 50 -10.95 -1.74 -5.95
N PRO A 51 -10.93 -2.27 -4.71
CA PRO A 51 -11.99 -2.02 -3.73
C PRO A 51 -12.12 -0.54 -3.37
N ILE A 52 -10.99 0.17 -3.26
CA ILE A 52 -10.97 1.59 -2.92
C ILE A 52 -11.58 2.43 -4.05
N ARG A 53 -11.24 2.13 -5.30
CA ARG A 53 -11.79 2.79 -6.49
C ARG A 53 -13.30 2.64 -6.63
N ARG A 54 -13.91 1.62 -6.01
CA ARG A 54 -15.38 1.47 -5.97
C ARG A 54 -16.04 2.47 -5.03
N VAL A 55 -15.34 2.95 -4.01
CA VAL A 55 -15.85 3.91 -3.00
C VAL A 55 -15.41 5.33 -3.35
N VAL A 56 -14.16 5.50 -3.77
CA VAL A 56 -13.56 6.76 -4.18
C VAL A 56 -13.18 6.63 -5.66
N PRO A 57 -14.12 6.86 -6.59
CA PRO A 57 -13.83 6.77 -8.01
C PRO A 57 -12.80 7.84 -8.43
N PRO A 58 -11.98 7.57 -9.45
CA PRO A 58 -11.04 8.55 -9.97
C PRO A 58 -11.78 9.80 -10.48
N LEU A 59 -11.23 10.98 -10.22
CA LEU A 59 -11.80 12.26 -10.67
C LEU A 59 -11.03 12.71 -11.92
N GLY A 60 -11.64 12.48 -13.08
CA GLY A 60 -11.00 12.76 -14.37
C GLY A 60 -9.82 11.83 -14.60
N MET A 61 -8.62 12.39 -14.80
CA MET A 61 -7.38 11.62 -15.02
C MET A 61 -6.61 11.32 -13.73
N LEU A 62 -7.04 11.88 -12.58
CA LEU A 62 -6.35 11.70 -11.30
C LEU A 62 -7.02 10.61 -10.49
N ASP A 63 -6.22 9.61 -10.11
CA ASP A 63 -6.63 8.54 -9.23
C ASP A 63 -6.19 8.85 -7.79
N PHE A 64 -7.15 9.13 -6.91
CA PHE A 64 -6.92 9.39 -5.49
C PHE A 64 -6.85 8.10 -4.66
N SER A 65 -7.19 6.95 -5.24
CA SER A 65 -7.18 5.67 -4.54
C SER A 65 -5.81 5.27 -3.95
N PRO A 66 -4.64 5.62 -4.53
CA PRO A 66 -3.34 5.33 -3.92
C PRO A 66 -3.10 6.09 -2.62
N ILE A 67 -3.57 7.35 -2.54
CA ILE A 67 -3.44 8.15 -1.30
C ILE A 67 -4.28 7.52 -0.20
N VAL A 68 -5.51 7.13 -0.52
CA VAL A 68 -6.39 6.43 0.43
C VAL A 68 -5.77 5.10 0.88
N LEU A 69 -5.17 4.34 -0.05
CA LEU A 69 -4.47 3.08 0.29
C LEU A 69 -3.27 3.32 1.22
N ILE A 70 -2.47 4.35 0.98
CA ILE A 70 -1.33 4.72 1.83
C ILE A 70 -1.80 5.04 3.26
N ILE A 71 -2.90 5.79 3.39
CA ILE A 71 -3.49 6.10 4.70
C ILE A 71 -3.98 4.82 5.38
N LEU A 72 -4.68 3.96 4.65
CA LEU A 72 -5.17 2.68 5.19
C LEU A 72 -4.03 1.78 5.67
N ILE A 73 -2.93 1.68 4.91
CA ILE A 73 -1.74 0.91 5.32
C ILE A 73 -1.21 1.43 6.66
N GLN A 74 -1.01 2.75 6.79
CA GLN A 74 -0.50 3.36 8.03
C GLN A 74 -1.45 3.17 9.21
N VAL A 75 -2.76 3.33 8.99
CA VAL A 75 -3.76 3.13 10.05
C VAL A 75 -3.77 1.67 10.51
N VAL A 76 -3.77 0.72 9.57
CA VAL A 76 -3.74 -0.72 9.90
C VAL A 76 -2.46 -1.08 10.64
N GLU A 77 -1.30 -0.61 10.16
CA GLU A 77 -0.02 -0.79 10.86
C GLU A 77 -0.07 -0.27 12.29
N TRP A 78 -0.52 0.97 12.47
CA TRP A 78 -0.63 1.59 13.79
C TRP A 78 -1.57 0.83 14.72
N VAL A 79 -2.73 0.40 14.23
CA VAL A 79 -3.69 -0.40 15.03
C VAL A 79 -3.06 -1.74 15.43
N LEU A 80 -2.45 -2.46 14.50
CA LEU A 80 -1.83 -3.76 14.78
C LEU A 80 -0.71 -3.64 15.81
N ILE A 81 0.18 -2.65 15.65
CA ILE A 81 1.27 -2.40 16.60
C ILE A 81 0.73 -1.94 17.96
N SER A 82 -0.31 -1.09 17.98
CA SER A 82 -0.95 -0.65 19.22
C SER A 82 -1.55 -1.83 19.99
N VAL A 83 -2.21 -2.76 19.31
CA VAL A 83 -2.76 -3.97 19.93
C VAL A 83 -1.63 -4.88 20.43
N LEU A 84 -0.63 -5.17 19.61
CA LEU A 84 0.49 -6.04 20.00
C LEU A 84 1.32 -5.47 21.14
N SER A 85 1.51 -4.15 21.17
CA SER A 85 2.26 -3.48 22.24
C SER A 85 1.53 -3.49 23.58
N ARG A 86 0.19 -3.60 23.60
CA ARG A 86 -0.60 -3.81 24.83
C ARG A 86 -0.49 -5.23 25.37
N LEU A 87 -0.15 -6.20 24.52
CA LEU A 87 0.02 -7.61 24.88
C LEU A 87 1.45 -7.96 25.33
N ARG A 88 2.38 -7.00 25.21
CA ARG A 88 3.78 -7.11 25.60
C ARG A 88 3.96 -6.97 27.10
#